data_AF-A0AAU4DNU4-F1
#
_entry.id   AF-A0AAU4DNU4-F1
#
_cell.length_a   1.000
_cell.length_b   1.000
_cell.length_c   1.000
_cell.angle_alpha   90.00
_cell.angle_beta   90.00
_cell.angle_gamma   90.00
#
_symmetry.space_group_name_H-M   'P 1'
#
loop_
_entity.id
_entity.type
_entity.pdbx_description
1 polymer ?
#
loop_
_entity_poly.entity_id
_entity_poly.type
_entity_poly.pdbx_seq_one_letter_code
_entity_poly.pdbx_strand_id
1 'polypeptide(L)' 'MSPACRSVAVHGFGCLGELADGTPCGAESGMRETEAAAVRWVLVHLREHPHGRGFVHRCRRWWLPADPGPG' A
#
# COMPACT_ATOMS: atom_id res chain seq x y z
N MET A 1 -12.24 -21.04 25.28
CA MET A 1 -11.80 -20.99 23.87
C MET A 1 -11.71 -19.52 23.49
N SER A 2 -10.53 -19.01 23.15
CA SER A 2 -10.42 -17.61 22.69
C SER A 2 -11.12 -17.45 21.35
N PRO A 3 -11.86 -16.35 21.10
CA PRO A 3 -12.41 -16.10 19.79
C PRO A 3 -11.26 -16.07 18.78
N ALA A 4 -11.45 -16.75 17.64
CA ALA A 4 -10.50 -16.65 16.53
C ALA A 4 -10.40 -15.15 16.14
N CYS A 5 -9.19 -14.65 15.93
CA CYS A 5 -8.96 -13.30 15.40
C CYS A 5 -8.52 -13.41 13.94
N ARG A 6 -8.96 -12.47 13.08
CA ARG A 6 -8.43 -12.28 11.71
C ARG A 6 -7.54 -11.05 11.65
N SER A 7 -6.44 -11.12 10.90
CA SER A 7 -5.63 -9.93 10.60
C SER A 7 -6.14 -9.25 9.32
N VAL A 8 -6.37 -7.95 9.38
CA VAL A 8 -6.61 -7.11 8.19
C VAL A 8 -5.41 -6.20 8.00
N ALA A 9 -4.86 -6.16 6.80
CA ALA A 9 -3.77 -5.25 6.45
C ALA A 9 -4.21 -4.30 5.35
N VAL A 10 -3.76 -3.06 5.44
CA VAL A 10 -3.88 -2.08 4.36
C VAL A 10 -2.48 -1.57 3.99
N HIS A 11 -2.25 -1.44 2.69
CA HIS A 11 -0.95 -1.21 2.07
C HIS A 11 -1.01 0.07 1.23
N GLY A 12 -0.01 0.92 1.33
CA GLY A 12 0.16 2.09 0.48
C GLY A 12 1.62 2.34 0.17
N PHE A 13 1.89 2.95 -0.97
CA PHE A 13 3.23 3.33 -1.41
C PHE A 13 3.32 4.85 -1.61
N GLY A 14 4.50 5.40 -1.36
CA GLY A 14 4.86 6.77 -1.72
C GLY A 14 6.10 6.79 -2.60
N CYS A 15 6.11 7.59 -3.65
CA CYS A 15 7.28 7.77 -4.52
C CYS A 15 8.31 8.67 -3.84
N LEU A 16 9.57 8.21 -3.82
CA LEU A 16 10.73 8.93 -3.27
C LEU A 16 11.64 9.51 -4.36
N GLY A 17 11.28 9.36 -5.65
CA GLY A 17 12.06 9.94 -6.73
C GLY A 17 11.80 11.42 -6.94
N GLU A 18 12.44 11.96 -7.97
CA GLU A 18 12.32 13.35 -8.40
C GLU A 18 11.65 13.45 -9.76
N LEU A 19 10.97 14.56 -10.01
CA LEU A 19 10.48 14.95 -11.33
C LEU A 19 11.65 15.48 -12.19
N ALA A 20 11.37 15.75 -13.47
CA ALA A 20 12.39 16.18 -14.42
C ALA A 20 13.08 17.52 -14.05
N ASP A 21 12.41 18.35 -13.25
CA ASP A 21 12.93 19.63 -12.75
C ASP A 21 13.67 19.52 -11.41
N GLY A 22 13.87 18.28 -10.91
CA GLY A 22 14.52 18.01 -9.63
C GLY A 22 13.62 18.18 -8.41
N THR A 23 12.33 18.48 -8.59
CA THR A 23 11.40 18.53 -7.45
C THR A 23 11.05 17.13 -6.94
N PRO A 24 10.89 16.91 -5.63
CA PRO A 24 10.45 15.62 -5.11
C PRO A 24 9.07 15.24 -5.66
N CYS A 25 8.92 14.01 -6.13
CA CYS A 25 7.68 13.54 -6.74
C CYS A 25 6.50 13.55 -5.75
N GLY A 26 6.70 12.99 -4.55
CA GLY A 26 5.71 13.02 -3.46
C GLY A 26 4.40 12.29 -3.72
N ALA A 27 4.24 11.59 -4.85
CA ALA A 27 3.00 10.91 -5.21
C ALA A 27 2.70 9.73 -4.26
N GLU A 28 1.42 9.56 -3.89
CA GLU A 28 0.96 8.52 -2.98
C GLU A 28 -0.12 7.64 -3.62
N SER A 29 -0.06 6.32 -3.41
CA SER A 29 -1.04 5.36 -3.96
C SER A 29 -2.42 5.37 -3.26
N GLY A 30 -2.50 6.05 -2.11
CA GLY A 30 -3.53 5.78 -1.10
C GLY A 30 -3.37 4.38 -0.45
N MET A 31 -4.24 4.05 0.51
CA MET A 31 -4.23 2.76 1.20
C MET A 31 -5.18 1.75 0.51
N ARG A 32 -4.74 0.51 0.33
CA ARG A 32 -5.48 -0.59 -0.32
C ARG A 32 -5.46 -1.85 0.54
N GLU A 33 -6.52 -2.65 0.50
CA GLU A 33 -6.66 -3.87 1.32
C GLU A 33 -5.71 -5.01 0.92
N THR A 34 -5.16 -4.97 -0.29
CA THR A 34 -4.20 -5.98 -0.75
C THR A 34 -2.91 -5.33 -1.20
N GLU A 35 -1.80 -6.00 -0.90
CA GLU A 35 -0.48 -5.59 -1.37
C GLU A 35 -0.41 -5.55 -2.89
N ALA A 36 -1.01 -6.53 -3.57
CA ALA A 36 -1.04 -6.58 -5.03
C ALA A 36 -1.73 -5.35 -5.64
N ALA A 37 -2.85 -4.89 -5.07
CA ALA A 37 -3.51 -3.68 -5.53
C ALA A 37 -2.65 -2.43 -5.29
N ALA A 38 -1.94 -2.36 -4.17
CA ALA A 38 -1.03 -1.26 -3.87
C ALA A 38 0.22 -1.27 -4.78
N VAL A 39 0.82 -2.43 -5.06
CA VAL A 39 1.97 -2.60 -5.97
C VAL A 39 1.60 -2.28 -7.42
N ARG A 40 0.36 -2.56 -7.84
CA ARG A 40 -0.10 -2.20 -9.19
C ARG A 40 0.06 -0.70 -9.46
N TRP A 41 -0.18 0.15 -8.45
CA TRP A 41 0.04 1.59 -8.57
C TRP A 41 1.52 1.92 -8.82
N VAL A 42 2.44 1.29 -8.09
CA VAL A 42 3.90 1.47 -8.26
C VAL A 42 4.32 1.16 -9.69
N LEU A 43 3.83 0.04 -10.24
CA LEU A 43 4.16 -0.39 -11.60
C LEU A 43 3.63 0.57 -12.68
N VAL A 44 2.43 1.13 -12.49
CA VAL A 44 1.88 2.15 -13.40
C VAL A 44 2.68 3.44 -13.27
N HIS A 45 2.94 3.89 -12.04
CA HIS A 45 3.69 5.12 -11.78
C HIS A 45 5.09 5.07 -12.39
N LEU A 46 5.80 3.95 -12.28
CA LEU A 46 7.13 3.78 -12.89
C LEU A 46 7.13 3.88 -14.42
N ARG A 47 6.02 3.51 -15.08
CA ARG A 47 5.91 3.65 -16.55
C ARG A 47 5.78 5.10 -16.97
N GLU A 48 5.09 5.90 -16.16
CA GLU A 48 4.87 7.33 -16.39
C GLU A 48 6.06 8.17 -15.90
N HIS A 49 6.73 7.72 -14.84
CA HIS A 49 7.83 8.40 -14.17
C HIS A 49 9.02 7.44 -13.96
N PRO A 50 9.82 7.15 -15.01
CA PRO A 50 10.91 6.17 -14.94
C PRO A 50 12.04 6.55 -13.99
N HIS A 51 12.12 7.83 -13.59
CA HIS A 51 13.08 8.33 -12.60
C HIS A 51 12.64 8.09 -11.15
N GLY A 52 11.39 7.69 -10.92
CA GLY A 52 10.81 7.35 -9.63
C GLY A 52 11.27 6.01 -9.06
N ARG A 53 12.59 5.73 -8.97
CA ARG A 53 13.09 4.38 -8.67
C ARG A 53 13.01 3.95 -7.20
N GLY A 54 12.66 4.86 -6.30
CA GLY A 54 12.54 4.59 -4.86
C GLY A 54 11.10 4.72 -4.39
N PHE A 55 10.63 3.77 -3.57
CA PHE A 55 9.31 3.82 -2.95
C PHE A 55 9.39 3.50 -1.46
N VAL A 56 8.58 4.20 -0.67
CA VAL A 56 8.32 3.84 0.72
C VAL A 56 7.03 3.03 0.80
N HIS A 57 7.08 1.87 1.44
CA HIS A 57 5.90 1.05 1.74
C HIS A 57 5.37 1.40 3.14
N ARG A 58 4.07 1.73 3.22
CA ARG A 58 3.33 1.92 4.45
C ARG A 58 2.31 0.79 4.60
N CYS A 59 2.47 -0.01 5.64
CA CYS A 59 1.53 -1.08 5.98
C CYS A 59 0.93 -0.79 7.35
N ARG A 60 -0.41 -0.84 7.45
CA ARG A 60 -1.11 -0.83 8.75
C ARG A 60 -1.86 -2.14 8.88
N ARG A 61 -1.63 -2.84 9.99
CA ARG A 61 -2.28 -4.11 10.30
C ARG A 61 -3.13 -3.98 11.56
N TRP A 62 -4.34 -4.52 11.49
CA TRP A 62 -5.33 -4.56 12.56
C TRP A 62 -5.70 -6.00 12.85
N TRP A 63 -5.96 -6.33 14.11
CA TRP A 63 -6.51 -7.62 14.53
C TRP A 63 -7.98 -7.41 14.86
N LEU A 64 -8.85 -8.03 14.07
CA LEU A 64 -10.29 -7.97 14.28
C LEU A 64 -10.75 -9.33 14.83
N PRO A 65 -11.82 -9.36 15.65
CA PRO A 65 -12.51 -10.60 15.93
C PRO A 65 -12.89 -11.27 14.60
N ALA A 66 -12.70 -12.58 14.48
CA ALA A 66 -13.32 -13.33 13.41
C ALA A 66 -14.83 -13.22 13.62
N ASP A 67 -15.56 -12.83 12.57
CA ASP A 67 -17.03 -12.87 12.61
C ASP A 67 -17.45 -14.26 13.11
N PRO A 68 -18.38 -14.35 14.09
CA PRO A 68 -19.05 -15.61 14.32
C PRO A 68 -19.77 -15.91 13.01
N GLY A 69 -19.28 -16.90 12.26
CA GLY A 69 -19.98 -17.37 11.07
C GLY A 69 -21.44 -17.70 11.40
N PRO A 70 -22.34 -17.75 10.40
CA PRO A 70 -23.73 -18.11 10.66
C PRO A 70 -23.77 -19.44 11.41
N GLY A 71 -24.34 -19.42 12.62
CA GLY A 71 -24.52 -20.59 13.48
C GLY A 71 -25.57 -21.55 12.96
#